data_AF-A0A4V0HW25-F1
#
_entry.id   AF-A0A4V0HW25-F1
#
_cell.length_a   1.000
_cell.length_b   1.000
_cell.length_c   1.000
_cell.angle_alpha   90.00
_cell.angle_beta   90.00
_cell.angle_gamma   90.00
#
_symmetry.space_group_name_H-M   'P 1'
#
loop_
_entity.id
_entity.type
_entity.pdbx_description
1 polymer ?
#
loop_
_entity_poly.entity_id
_entity_poly.type
_entity_poly.pdbx_seq_one_letter_code
_entity_poly.pdbx_strand_id
1 'polypeptide(L)'
;MPTIIETFPEFASRQGCEYIIAGRETSFRTGDEVHRLVFANGAVSDGVNHFNPPTDSRTLLLLRKEFVEAKLQKEENDFTEYRNACLEQAAISSRFPNLPGPPTEAPQLLQAGAERIAKLREELARLNEQLVDRQAIERERYRSQVTEDERFRRLSVAAAIRGITI
;
A
#
# COMPACT_ATOMS: atom_id res chain seq x y z
N MET A 1 17.01 1.39 -12.01
CA MET A 1 15.85 1.51 -12.92
C MET A 1 16.01 2.80 -13.72
N PRO A 2 15.75 2.82 -15.04
CA PRO A 2 15.91 4.04 -15.84
C PRO A 2 14.89 5.11 -15.41
N THR A 3 15.36 6.34 -15.24
CA THR A 3 14.51 7.50 -14.95
C THR A 3 13.87 7.97 -16.26
N ILE A 4 12.55 7.76 -16.40
CA ILE A 4 11.79 8.34 -17.51
C ILE A 4 11.53 9.80 -17.14
N ILE A 5 11.97 10.73 -17.98
CA ILE A 5 11.64 12.14 -17.81
C ILE A 5 10.24 12.32 -18.41
N GLU A 6 9.24 12.27 -17.55
CA GLU A 6 7.83 12.54 -17.89
C GLU A 6 7.23 13.44 -16.80
N THR A 7 6.15 14.14 -17.12
CA THR A 7 5.40 14.93 -16.14
C THR A 7 4.49 14.04 -15.30
N PHE A 8 4.09 14.50 -14.11
CA PHE A 8 3.16 13.74 -13.27
C PHE A 8 1.85 13.36 -13.99
N PRO A 9 1.17 14.24 -14.76
CA PRO A 9 -0.02 13.85 -15.51
C PRO A 9 0.24 12.75 -16.55
N GLU A 10 1.37 12.79 -17.25
CA GLU A 10 1.76 11.73 -18.21
C GLU A 10 2.00 10.41 -17.47
N PHE A 11 2.74 10.46 -16.35
CA PHE A 11 2.98 9.29 -15.52
C PHE A 11 1.67 8.68 -15.00
N ALA A 12 0.79 9.50 -14.43
CA ALA A 12 -0.48 9.04 -13.88
C ALA A 12 -1.38 8.42 -14.97
N SER A 13 -1.45 9.05 -16.13
CA SER A 13 -2.16 8.51 -17.29
C SER A 13 -1.57 7.18 -17.76
N ARG A 14 -0.25 7.03 -17.73
CA ARG A 14 0.45 5.80 -18.14
C ARG A 14 0.23 4.66 -17.16
N GLN A 15 0.15 4.95 -15.86
CA GLN A 15 -0.15 3.92 -14.85
C GLN A 15 -1.61 3.44 -14.94
N GLY A 16 -2.52 4.28 -15.43
CA GLY A 16 -3.92 3.90 -15.71
C GLY A 16 -4.68 3.41 -14.47
N CYS A 17 -4.28 3.83 -13.28
CA CYS A 17 -4.89 3.42 -12.03
C CYS A 17 -4.90 4.56 -11.02
N GLU A 18 -5.68 4.36 -9.95
CA GLU A 18 -5.82 5.31 -8.87
C GLU A 18 -4.52 5.46 -8.08
N TYR A 19 -4.31 6.67 -7.56
CA TYR A 19 -3.21 6.99 -6.65
C TYR A 19 -3.72 7.66 -5.37
N ILE A 20 -2.93 7.56 -4.32
CA ILE A 20 -3.19 8.20 -3.04
C ILE A 20 -1.91 8.80 -2.46
N ILE A 21 -2.07 9.84 -1.65
CA ILE A 21 -0.97 10.41 -0.87
C ILE A 21 -0.73 9.47 0.32
N ALA A 22 0.39 8.76 0.30
CA ALA A 22 0.84 7.89 1.39
C ALA A 22 1.95 8.60 2.16
N GLY A 23 1.59 9.23 3.27
CA GLY A 23 2.50 9.98 4.12
C GLY A 23 2.69 11.44 3.72
N ARG A 24 3.23 12.21 4.66
CA ARG A 24 3.69 13.59 4.47
C ARG A 24 5.13 13.63 4.94
N GLU A 25 6.06 13.82 4.02
CA GLU A 25 7.43 14.12 4.38
C GLU A 25 7.62 15.63 4.28
N THR A 26 8.37 16.22 5.20
CA THR A 26 8.76 17.63 5.07
C THR A 26 10.14 17.66 4.43
N SER A 27 10.27 18.37 3.31
CA SER A 27 11.56 18.60 2.66
C SER A 27 12.51 19.28 3.65
N PHE A 28 13.60 18.60 4.04
CA PHE A 28 14.63 19.21 4.89
C PHE A 28 15.27 20.46 4.27
N ARG A 29 15.21 20.59 2.94
CA ARG A 29 15.87 21.67 2.21
C ARG A 29 14.98 22.90 2.03
N THR A 30 13.68 22.71 1.87
CA THR A 30 12.74 23.81 1.55
C THR A 30 11.69 24.03 2.62
N GLY A 31 11.48 23.08 3.54
CA GLY A 31 10.42 23.13 4.54
C GLY A 31 9.03 22.80 4.00
N ASP A 32 8.90 22.54 2.71
CA ASP A 32 7.61 22.22 2.07
C ASP A 32 7.18 20.78 2.36
N GLU A 33 5.86 20.55 2.41
CA GLU A 33 5.30 19.19 2.40
C GLU A 33 5.57 18.53 1.03
N VAL A 34 6.38 17.48 1.04
CA VAL A 34 6.57 16.58 -0.10
C VAL A 34 5.57 15.44 0.04
N HIS A 35 4.63 15.39 -0.89
CA HIS A 35 3.64 14.33 -0.96
C HIS A 35 4.20 13.14 -1.73
N ARG A 36 4.33 12.01 -1.05
CA ARG A 36 4.61 10.75 -1.72
C ARG A 36 3.29 10.15 -2.20
N LEU A 37 3.15 10.04 -3.51
CA LEU A 37 2.00 9.46 -4.18
C LEU A 37 2.29 8.00 -4.48
N VAL A 38 1.43 7.11 -4.00
CA VAL A 38 1.50 5.67 -4.26
C VAL A 38 0.30 5.28 -5.11
N PHE A 39 0.53 4.51 -6.15
CA PHE A 39 -0.49 4.03 -7.07
C PHE A 39 -0.96 2.62 -6.66
N ALA A 40 -2.20 2.27 -7.02
CA ALA A 40 -2.79 0.96 -6.72
C ALA A 40 -1.98 -0.22 -7.29
N ASN A 41 -1.24 0.01 -8.37
CA ASN A 41 -0.35 -0.98 -8.99
C ASN A 41 1.06 -1.05 -8.36
N GLY A 42 1.34 -0.24 -7.33
CA GLY A 42 2.65 -0.16 -6.67
C GLY A 42 3.65 0.80 -7.34
N ALA A 43 3.23 1.60 -8.32
CA ALA A 43 4.05 2.72 -8.81
C ALA A 43 4.12 3.84 -7.76
N VAL A 44 5.17 4.65 -7.79
CA VAL A 44 5.40 5.73 -6.82
C VAL A 44 5.83 7.01 -7.53
N SER A 45 5.36 8.14 -7.05
CA SER A 45 5.77 9.47 -7.49
C SER A 45 5.97 10.39 -6.29
N ASP A 46 7.05 11.15 -6.25
CA ASP A 46 7.24 12.25 -5.28
C ASP A 46 6.91 13.64 -5.88
N GLY A 47 6.37 13.64 -7.11
CA GLY A 47 6.06 14.85 -7.89
C GLY A 47 7.18 15.29 -8.82
N VAL A 48 8.41 14.81 -8.61
CA VAL A 48 9.60 15.12 -9.43
C VAL A 48 10.16 13.85 -10.09
N ASN A 49 10.29 12.78 -9.30
CA ASN A 49 10.75 11.47 -9.69
C ASN A 49 9.56 10.50 -9.77
N HIS A 50 9.56 9.69 -10.82
CA HIS A 50 8.52 8.72 -11.10
C HIS A 50 9.12 7.32 -11.20
N PHE A 51 8.57 6.40 -10.43
CA PHE A 51 9.05 5.03 -10.31
C PHE A 51 7.95 4.06 -10.73
N ASN A 52 8.25 3.25 -11.75
CA ASN A 52 7.38 2.15 -12.14
C ASN A 52 7.23 1.13 -11.00
N PRO A 53 6.17 0.30 -11.03
CA PRO A 53 6.02 -0.77 -10.06
C PRO A 53 7.27 -1.64 -9.99
N PRO A 54 7.77 -1.95 -8.78
CA PRO A 54 8.97 -2.77 -8.63
C PRO A 54 8.71 -4.19 -9.14
N THR A 55 9.73 -4.77 -9.77
CA THR A 55 9.70 -6.17 -10.22
C THR A 55 9.86 -7.16 -9.07
N ASP A 56 10.43 -6.71 -7.95
CA ASP A 56 10.51 -7.52 -6.73
C ASP A 56 9.12 -7.68 -6.12
N SER A 57 8.67 -8.93 -6.00
CA SER A 57 7.33 -9.25 -5.51
C SER A 57 7.07 -8.73 -4.10
N ARG A 58 8.08 -8.73 -3.24
CA ARG A 58 7.91 -8.32 -1.84
C ARG A 58 7.79 -6.81 -1.74
N THR A 59 8.66 -6.06 -2.41
CA THR A 59 8.54 -4.59 -2.50
C THR A 59 7.20 -4.19 -3.13
N LEU A 60 6.75 -4.89 -4.18
CA LEU A 60 5.45 -4.63 -4.80
C LEU A 60 4.30 -4.81 -3.81
N LEU A 61 4.28 -5.91 -3.04
CA LEU A 61 3.27 -6.16 -2.03
C LEU A 61 3.29 -5.11 -0.92
N LEU A 62 4.47 -4.65 -0.49
CA LEU A 62 4.59 -3.58 0.51
C LEU A 62 4.00 -2.26 0.01
N LEU A 63 4.28 -1.87 -1.24
CA LEU A 63 3.73 -0.64 -1.82
C LEU A 63 2.22 -0.72 -2.03
N ARG A 64 1.71 -1.89 -2.44
CA ARG A 64 0.26 -2.12 -2.53
C ARG A 64 -0.41 -2.07 -1.16
N LYS A 65 0.22 -2.65 -0.14
CA LYS A 65 -0.27 -2.56 1.24
C LYS A 65 -0.34 -1.11 1.69
N GLU A 66 0.72 -0.34 1.45
CA GLU A 66 0.78 1.08 1.79
C GLU A 66 -0.33 1.89 1.10
N PHE A 67 -0.59 1.64 -0.19
CA PHE A 67 -1.72 2.23 -0.90
C PHE A 67 -3.06 1.91 -0.21
N VAL A 68 -3.30 0.65 0.09
CA VAL A 68 -4.57 0.19 0.70
C VAL A 68 -4.73 0.76 2.11
N GLU A 69 -3.67 0.83 2.91
CA GLU A 69 -3.69 1.42 4.26
C GLU A 69 -4.04 2.92 4.20
N ALA A 70 -3.38 3.68 3.33
CA ALA A 70 -3.68 5.09 3.13
C ALA A 70 -5.12 5.29 2.63
N LYS A 71 -5.59 4.43 1.73
CA LYS A 71 -6.93 4.52 1.15
C LYS A 71 -8.02 4.16 2.15
N LEU A 72 -7.78 3.14 2.95
CA LEU A 72 -8.66 2.77 4.05
C LEU A 72 -8.82 3.94 5.03
N GLN A 73 -7.71 4.55 5.45
CA GLN A 73 -7.74 5.69 6.36
C GLN A 73 -8.54 6.87 5.78
N LYS A 74 -8.33 7.18 4.50
CA LYS A 74 -9.07 8.25 3.82
C LYS A 74 -10.58 7.94 3.78
N GLU A 75 -10.98 6.74 3.35
CA GLU A 75 -12.39 6.36 3.27
C GLU A 75 -13.07 6.31 4.65
N GLU A 76 -12.35 5.88 5.70
CA GLU A 76 -12.87 5.90 7.08
C GLU A 76 -13.10 7.33 7.59
N ASN A 77 -12.19 8.25 7.27
CA ASN A 77 -12.35 9.67 7.59
C ASN A 77 -13.53 10.27 6.83
N ASP A 78 -13.56 10.11 5.50
CA ASP A 78 -14.63 10.63 4.63
C ASP A 78 -16.01 10.09 5.06
N PHE A 79 -16.09 8.80 5.39
CA PHE A 79 -17.32 8.17 5.90
C PHE A 79 -17.76 8.77 7.24
N THR A 80 -16.83 8.96 8.17
CA THR A 80 -17.12 9.51 9.50
C THR A 80 -17.58 10.95 9.41
N GLU A 81 -16.89 11.78 8.62
CA GLU A 81 -17.25 13.17 8.37
C GLU A 81 -18.65 13.26 7.74
N TYR A 82 -18.92 12.49 6.68
CA TYR A 82 -20.22 12.49 6.03
C TYR A 82 -21.35 12.02 6.95
N ARG A 83 -21.12 10.96 7.73
CA ARG A 83 -22.07 10.47 8.73
C ARG A 83 -22.39 11.54 9.78
N ASN A 84 -21.38 12.22 10.29
CA ASN A 84 -21.56 13.28 11.29
C ASN A 84 -22.35 14.45 10.71
N ALA A 85 -22.03 14.88 9.49
CA ALA A 85 -22.78 15.92 8.79
C ALA A 85 -24.26 15.55 8.61
N CYS A 86 -24.56 14.30 8.26
CA CYS A 86 -25.94 13.82 8.16
C CYS A 86 -26.67 13.84 9.52
N LEU A 87 -26.00 13.44 10.60
CA LEU A 87 -26.57 13.45 11.95
C LEU A 87 -26.83 14.88 12.45
N GLU A 88 -25.89 15.80 12.21
CA GLU A 88 -26.03 17.21 12.53
C GLU A 88 -27.19 17.84 11.77
N GLN A 89 -27.29 17.58 10.47
CA GLN A 89 -28.39 18.10 9.64
C GLN A 89 -29.75 17.55 10.08
N ALA A 90 -29.83 16.26 10.45
CA ALA A 90 -31.03 15.66 11.01
C ALA A 90 -31.44 16.33 12.33
N ALA A 91 -30.46 16.58 13.22
CA ALA A 91 -30.70 17.27 14.49
C ALA A 91 -31.20 18.71 14.26
N ILE A 92 -30.60 19.45 13.32
CA ILE A 92 -31.02 20.82 12.96
C ILE A 92 -32.44 20.82 12.39
N SER A 93 -32.73 19.97 11.41
CA SER A 93 -34.07 19.82 10.81
C SER A 93 -35.14 19.48 11.86
N SER A 94 -34.81 18.64 12.85
CA SER A 94 -35.76 18.32 13.93
C SER A 94 -36.09 19.51 14.83
N ARG A 95 -35.17 20.47 14.99
CA ARG A 95 -35.35 21.69 15.80
C ARG A 95 -36.01 22.82 15.01
N PHE A 96 -35.72 22.88 13.71
CA PHE A 96 -36.19 23.92 12.80
C PHE A 96 -36.82 23.26 11.56
N PRO A 97 -38.13 22.99 11.59
CA PRO A 97 -38.82 22.22 10.53
C PRO A 97 -38.79 22.86 9.13
N ASN A 98 -38.44 24.15 9.04
CA ASN A 98 -38.28 24.89 7.80
C ASN A 98 -36.90 24.72 7.14
N LEU A 99 -35.95 24.03 7.80
CA LEU A 99 -34.62 23.73 7.26
C LEU A 99 -34.60 22.34 6.61
N PRO A 100 -33.83 22.15 5.53
CA PRO A 100 -33.75 20.88 4.84
C PRO A 100 -33.08 19.82 5.72
N GLY A 101 -33.70 18.64 5.78
CA GLY A 101 -33.10 17.44 6.37
C GLY A 101 -31.95 16.89 5.53
N PRO A 102 -31.31 15.79 5.98
CA PRO A 102 -30.23 15.14 5.25
C PRO A 102 -30.64 14.78 3.81
N PRO A 103 -29.67 14.66 2.88
CA PRO A 103 -29.94 14.19 1.53
C PRO A 103 -30.73 12.87 1.54
N THR A 104 -31.69 12.73 0.63
CA THR A 104 -32.54 11.52 0.53
C THR A 104 -31.73 10.25 0.26
N GLU A 105 -30.61 10.40 -0.45
CA GLU A 105 -29.65 9.35 -0.79
C GLU A 105 -28.63 9.05 0.33
N ALA A 106 -28.64 9.79 1.45
CA ALA A 106 -27.67 9.61 2.53
C ALA A 106 -27.57 8.17 3.05
N PRO A 107 -28.68 7.41 3.25
CA PRO A 107 -28.58 6.00 3.66
C PRO A 107 -27.82 5.14 2.65
N GLN A 108 -28.03 5.37 1.35
CA GLN A 108 -27.38 4.61 0.27
C GLN A 108 -25.89 4.95 0.18
N LEU A 109 -25.54 6.23 0.31
CA LEU A 109 -24.15 6.69 0.31
C LEU A 109 -23.38 6.18 1.53
N LEU A 110 -24.01 6.14 2.71
CA LEU A 110 -23.43 5.55 3.92
C LEU A 110 -23.23 4.03 3.75
N GLN A 111 -24.22 3.32 3.22
CA GLN A 111 -24.06 1.89 2.94
C GLN A 111 -22.91 1.64 1.95
N ALA A 112 -22.85 2.40 0.85
CA ALA A 112 -21.78 2.28 -0.13
C ALA A 112 -20.39 2.58 0.48
N GLY A 113 -20.30 3.57 1.37
CA GLY A 113 -19.07 3.86 2.11
C GLY A 113 -18.63 2.70 3.01
N ALA A 114 -19.57 2.12 3.76
CA ALA A 114 -19.29 0.95 4.60
C ALA A 114 -18.82 -0.27 3.78
N GLU A 115 -19.43 -0.50 2.61
CA GLU A 115 -19.01 -1.56 1.68
C GLU A 115 -17.60 -1.32 1.11
N ARG A 116 -17.24 -0.09 0.76
CA ARG A 116 -15.88 0.25 0.31
C ARG A 116 -14.85 0.00 1.41
N ILE A 117 -15.13 0.43 2.64
CA ILE A 117 -14.26 0.19 3.81
C ILE A 117 -14.08 -1.31 4.06
N ALA A 118 -15.16 -2.09 3.99
CA ALA A 118 -15.11 -3.54 4.17
C ALA A 118 -14.19 -4.21 3.13
N LYS A 119 -14.34 -3.86 1.85
CA LYS A 119 -13.49 -4.37 0.76
C LYS A 119 -12.01 -4.02 0.95
N LEU A 120 -11.72 -2.79 1.39
CA LEU A 120 -10.34 -2.36 1.65
C LEU A 120 -9.71 -3.13 2.82
N ARG A 121 -10.48 -3.40 3.88
CA ARG A 121 -10.03 -4.22 5.01
C ARG A 121 -9.75 -5.66 4.60
N GLU A 122 -10.60 -6.24 3.74
CA GLU A 122 -10.38 -7.57 3.17
C GLU A 122 -9.11 -7.62 2.30
N GLU A 123 -8.92 -6.62 1.42
CA GLU A 123 -7.71 -6.53 0.59
C GLU A 123 -6.46 -6.39 1.46
N LEU A 124 -6.51 -5.58 2.52
CA LEU A 124 -5.41 -5.41 3.46
C LEU A 124 -5.07 -6.72 4.18
N ALA A 125 -6.07 -7.47 4.63
CA ALA A 125 -5.87 -8.79 5.23
C ALA A 125 -5.18 -9.74 4.25
N ARG A 126 -5.66 -9.81 3.00
CA ARG A 126 -5.07 -10.63 1.94
C ARG A 126 -3.61 -10.27 1.64
N LEU A 127 -3.29 -8.97 1.60
CA LEU A 127 -1.92 -8.50 1.39
C LEU A 127 -1.00 -8.86 2.55
N ASN A 128 -1.48 -8.78 3.79
CA ASN A 128 -0.73 -9.20 4.97
C ASN A 128 -0.44 -10.71 4.95
N GLU A 129 -1.42 -11.53 4.58
CA GLU A 129 -1.21 -12.98 4.41
C GLU A 129 -0.14 -13.27 3.35
N GLN A 130 -0.22 -12.65 2.19
CA GLN A 130 0.78 -12.81 1.12
C GLN A 130 2.19 -12.38 1.55
N LEU A 131 2.30 -11.33 2.36
CA LEU A 131 3.60 -10.89 2.92
C LEU A 131 4.17 -11.90 3.92
N VAL A 132 3.33 -12.48 4.77
CA VAL A 132 3.74 -13.52 5.73
C VAL A 132 4.21 -14.78 5.01
N ASP A 133 3.42 -15.25 4.03
CA ASP A 133 3.77 -16.41 3.20
C ASP A 133 5.09 -16.18 2.46
N ARG A 134 5.28 -14.97 1.93
CA ARG A 134 6.52 -14.65 1.23
C ARG A 134 7.73 -14.66 2.15
N GLN A 135 7.58 -14.12 3.36
CA GLN A 135 8.62 -14.17 4.37
C GLN A 135 8.95 -15.61 4.79
N ALA A 136 7.96 -16.50 4.88
CA ALA A 136 8.17 -17.91 5.16
C ALA A 136 8.99 -18.60 4.06
N ILE A 137 8.63 -18.39 2.79
CA ILE A 137 9.35 -18.93 1.63
C ILE A 137 10.80 -18.43 1.59
N GLU A 138 11.04 -17.14 1.85
CA GLU A 138 12.39 -16.57 1.89
C GLU A 138 13.24 -17.20 3.00
N ARG A 139 12.66 -17.40 4.19
CA ARG A 139 13.34 -18.07 5.31
C ARG A 139 13.69 -19.51 5.00
N GLU A 140 12.78 -20.25 4.35
CA GLU A 140 13.02 -21.64 3.96
C GLU A 140 14.14 -21.75 2.92
N ARG A 141 14.13 -20.89 1.89
CA ARG A 141 15.21 -20.83 0.88
C ARG A 141 16.56 -20.54 1.53
N TYR A 142 16.61 -19.57 2.44
CA TYR A 142 17.83 -19.25 3.17
C TYR A 142 18.33 -20.45 4.01
N ARG A 143 17.44 -21.14 4.72
CA ARG A 143 17.80 -22.34 5.50
C ARG A 143 18.36 -23.46 4.60
N SER A 144 17.76 -23.69 3.44
CA SER A 144 18.24 -24.70 2.48
C SER A 144 19.63 -24.35 1.95
N GLN A 145 19.87 -23.08 1.59
CA GLN A 145 21.18 -22.61 1.13
C GLN A 145 22.27 -22.79 2.20
N VAL A 146 22.00 -22.38 3.45
CA VAL A 146 22.96 -22.58 4.56
C VAL A 146 23.26 -24.07 4.76
N THR A 147 22.25 -24.93 4.66
CA THR A 147 22.42 -26.38 4.83
C THR A 147 23.25 -26.98 3.67
N GLU A 148 23.03 -26.52 2.44
CA GLU A 148 23.82 -26.95 1.27
C GLU A 148 25.27 -26.47 1.35
N ASP A 149 25.50 -25.22 1.73
CA ASP A 149 26.84 -24.65 1.95
C ASP A 149 27.60 -25.38 3.07
N GLU A 150 26.91 -25.70 4.17
CA GLU A 150 27.49 -26.49 5.27
C GLU A 150 27.82 -27.92 4.82
N ARG A 151 26.96 -28.57 4.03
CA ARG A 151 27.23 -29.89 3.45
C ARG A 151 28.44 -29.84 2.52
N PHE A 152 28.49 -28.84 1.64
CA PHE A 152 29.60 -28.65 0.71
C PHE A 152 30.92 -28.43 1.45
N ARG A 153 30.94 -27.56 2.47
CA ARG A 153 32.12 -27.34 3.33
C ARG A 153 32.56 -28.61 4.06
N ARG A 154 31.64 -29.42 4.59
CA ARG A 154 31.98 -30.68 5.26
C ARG A 154 32.59 -31.68 4.28
N LEU A 155 32.04 -31.80 3.07
CA LEU A 155 32.56 -32.67 2.02
C LEU A 155 33.94 -32.21 1.51
N SER A 156 34.13 -30.91 1.31
CA SER A 156 35.41 -30.35 0.84
C SER A 156 36.52 -30.53 1.88
N VAL A 157 36.22 -30.34 3.18
CA VAL A 157 37.18 -30.61 4.27
C VAL A 157 37.49 -32.10 4.36
N ALA A 158 36.50 -32.99 4.25
CA ALA A 158 36.72 -34.43 4.26
C ALA A 158 37.58 -34.91 3.07
N ALA A 159 37.40 -34.32 1.88
CA ALA A 159 38.22 -34.60 0.71
C ALA A 159 39.68 -34.14 0.91
N ALA A 160 39.87 -32.93 1.47
CA ALA A 160 41.20 -32.39 1.76
C ALA A 160 41.97 -33.23 2.80
N ILE A 161 41.29 -33.74 3.84
CA ILE A 161 41.90 -34.61 4.87
C ILE A 161 42.33 -35.97 4.31
N ARG A 162 41.61 -36.50 3.30
CA ARG A 162 41.91 -37.81 2.70
C ARG A 162 42.98 -37.76 1.58
N GLY A 163 43.55 -36.59 1.28
CA GLY A 163 44.61 -36.46 0.28
C GLY A 163 44.18 -36.81 -1.15
N ILE A 164 42.89 -36.73 -1.46
CA ILE A 164 42.39 -36.88 -2.83
C ILE A 164 42.38 -35.49 -3.46
N THR A 165 43.48 -35.14 -4.11
CA THR A 165 43.53 -34.07 -5.11
C THR A 165 42.70 -34.54 -6.32
N ILE A 166 41.67 -33.78 -6.71
CA ILE A 166 41.03 -33.91 -8.03
C ILE A 166 41.98 -33.31 -9.07
#